data_AF-A0A2P4R8G3-F1
#
_entry.id   AF-A0A2P4R8G3-F1
#
_cell.length_a   1.000
_cell.length_b   1.000
_cell.length_c   1.000
_cell.angle_alpha   90.00
_cell.angle_beta   90.00
_cell.angle_gamma   90.00
#
_symmetry.space_group_name_H-M   'P 1'
#
loop_
_entity.id
_entity.type
_entity.pdbx_description
1 polymer ?
#
loop_
_entity_poly.entity_id
_entity_poly.type
_entity_poly.pdbx_seq_one_letter_code
_entity_poly.pdbx_strand_id
1 'polypeptide(L)' 'MNIKKDLFKAIKANDEDKILSCMQPLIFKAIKNKPINDQQDYYQELAIEIIKTSRRCPFYSGHKFESFLEKNNLLI' A
#
# COMPACT_ATOMS: atom_id res chain seq x y z
N MET A 1 14.54 -9.06 2.16
CA MET A 1 14.03 -7.72 1.77
C MET A 1 13.09 -7.25 2.87
N ASN A 2 13.34 -6.12 3.52
CA ASN A 2 12.49 -5.63 4.61
C ASN A 2 11.50 -4.62 4.02
N ILE A 3 10.43 -5.14 3.41
CA ILE A 3 9.40 -4.38 2.66
C ILE A 3 8.95 -3.14 3.44
N LYS A 4 8.81 -3.27 4.76
CA LYS A 4 8.45 -2.17 5.66
C LYS A 4 9.46 -1.01 5.63
N LYS A 5 10.77 -1.29 5.72
CA LYS A 5 11.82 -0.25 5.70
C LYS A 5 11.90 0.46 4.35
N ASP A 6 11.79 -0.27 3.26
CA ASP A 6 11.87 0.29 1.90
C ASP A 6 10.63 1.13 1.57
N LEU A 7 9.45 0.66 2.00
CA LEU A 7 8.20 1.40 1.91
C LEU A 7 8.26 2.73 2.67
N PHE A 8 8.69 2.73 3.93
CA PHE A 8 8.81 3.98 4.70
C PHE A 8 9.86 4.94 4.12
N LYS A 9 10.94 4.43 3.53
CA LYS A 9 11.89 5.26 2.78
C LYS A 9 11.23 5.90 1.55
N ALA A 10 10.47 5.12 0.79
CA ALA A 10 9.76 5.61 -0.40
C ALA A 10 8.70 6.66 -0.03
N ILE A 11 7.94 6.45 1.05
CA ILE A 11 6.97 7.43 1.58
C ILE A 11 7.69 8.74 1.98
N LYS A 12 8.81 8.66 2.72
CA LYS A 12 9.57 9.86 3.08
C LYS A 12 10.14 10.61 1.88
N ALA A 13 10.47 9.89 0.81
CA ALA A 13 10.97 10.46 -0.44
C ALA A 13 9.85 10.94 -1.38
N ASN A 14 8.56 10.72 -1.04
CA ASN A 14 7.43 10.90 -1.94
C ASN A 14 7.60 10.17 -3.29
N ASP A 15 8.25 9.00 -3.27
CA ASP A 15 8.51 8.17 -4.45
C ASP A 15 7.35 7.18 -4.66
N GLU A 16 6.33 7.62 -5.40
CA GLU A 16 5.08 6.88 -5.63
C GLU A 16 5.30 5.54 -6.34
N ASP A 17 6.20 5.51 -7.32
CA ASP A 17 6.54 4.29 -8.06
C ASP A 17 7.13 3.25 -7.11
N LYS A 18 8.01 3.68 -6.20
CA LYS A 18 8.62 2.79 -5.22
C LYS A 18 7.67 2.37 -4.11
N ILE A 19 6.73 3.24 -3.71
CA ILE A 19 5.64 2.88 -2.80
C ILE A 19 4.79 1.77 -3.42
N LEU A 20 4.35 1.92 -4.67
CA LEU A 20 3.56 0.92 -5.37
C LEU A 20 4.32 -0.38 -5.57
N SER A 21 5.60 -0.32 -5.98
CA SER A 21 6.44 -1.51 -6.13
C SER A 21 6.59 -2.30 -4.82
N CYS A 22 6.73 -1.60 -3.69
CA CYS A 22 6.79 -2.25 -2.37
C CYS A 22 5.45 -2.89 -1.98
N MET A 23 4.34 -2.29 -2.37
CA MET A 23 2.98 -2.72 -2.00
C MET A 23 2.38 -3.75 -2.94
N GLN A 24 2.84 -3.84 -4.19
CA GLN A 24 2.29 -4.72 -5.22
C GLN A 24 2.12 -6.18 -4.76
N PRO A 25 3.10 -6.84 -4.10
CA PRO A 25 2.92 -8.21 -3.62
C PRO A 25 1.79 -8.35 -2.56
N LEU A 26 1.61 -7.33 -1.73
CA LEU A 26 0.59 -7.29 -0.68
C LEU A 26 -0.80 -7.05 -1.26
N ILE A 27 -0.91 -6.15 -2.25
CA ILE A 27 -2.16 -5.92 -2.99
C ILE A 27 -2.59 -7.22 -3.68
N PHE A 28 -1.68 -7.90 -4.40
CA PHE A 28 -1.98 -9.18 -5.04
C PHE A 28 -2.46 -10.24 -4.05
N LYS A 29 -1.85 -10.32 -2.87
CA LYS A 29 -2.29 -11.23 -1.81
C LYS A 29 -3.70 -10.89 -1.31
N ALA A 30 -4.01 -9.60 -1.14
CA ALA A 30 -5.31 -9.13 -0.67
C ALA A 30 -6.44 -9.40 -1.67
N ILE A 31 -6.16 -9.27 -2.97
CA ILE A 31 -7.17 -9.46 -4.03
C ILE A 31 -7.23 -10.90 -4.57
N LYS A 32 -6.34 -11.80 -4.15
CA LYS A 32 -6.25 -13.18 -4.68
C LYS A 32 -7.58 -13.95 -4.66
N ASN A 33 -8.43 -13.67 -3.68
CA ASN A 33 -9.73 -14.35 -3.51
C ASN A 33 -10.90 -13.58 -4.17
N LYS A 34 -10.63 -12.49 -4.89
CA LYS A 34 -11.64 -11.74 -5.64
C LYS A 34 -11.89 -12.38 -7.01
N PRO A 35 -13.10 -12.22 -7.59
CA PRO A 35 -13.37 -12.67 -8.95
C PRO A 35 -12.33 -12.10 -9.92
N ILE A 36 -11.83 -12.92 -10.85
CA ILE A 36 -10.77 -12.52 -11.80
C ILE A 36 -11.13 -11.25 -12.56
N ASN A 37 -12.39 -11.10 -12.96
CA ASN A 37 -12.89 -9.94 -13.69
C ASN A 37 -12.79 -8.65 -12.87
N ASP A 38 -12.81 -8.74 -11.54
CA ASP A 38 -12.81 -7.59 -10.64
C ASP A 38 -11.41 -7.34 -10.04
N GLN A 39 -10.46 -8.27 -10.19
CA GLN A 39 -9.12 -8.16 -9.59
C GLN A 39 -8.39 -6.91 -10.05
N GLN A 40 -8.54 -6.53 -11.33
CA GLN A 40 -7.91 -5.33 -11.86
C GLN A 40 -8.51 -4.06 -11.25
N ASP A 41 -9.82 -4.01 -11.07
CA ASP A 41 -10.49 -2.87 -10.46
C ASP A 41 -10.08 -2.73 -8.98
N TYR A 42 -10.10 -3.83 -8.23
CA TYR A 42 -9.64 -3.83 -6.84
C TYR A 42 -8.15 -3.45 -6.71
N TYR A 43 -7.31 -3.88 -7.65
CA TYR A 43 -5.91 -3.49 -7.68
C TYR A 43 -5.77 -1.97 -7.85
N GLN A 44 -6.49 -1.39 -8.81
CA GLN A 44 -6.44 0.05 -9.07
C GLN A 44 -6.98 0.86 -7.89
N GLU A 45 -8.12 0.45 -7.30
CA GLU A 45 -8.69 1.11 -6.12
C GLU A 45 -7.71 1.12 -4.94
N LEU A 46 -7.13 -0.04 -4.62
CA LEU A 46 -6.15 -0.15 -3.53
C LEU A 46 -4.88 0.65 -3.81
N ALA A 47 -4.37 0.63 -5.05
CA ALA A 47 -3.20 1.41 -5.43
C ALA A 47 -3.44 2.92 -5.25
N ILE A 48 -4.61 3.42 -5.68
CA ILE A 48 -5.00 4.83 -5.51
C ILE A 48 -5.12 5.18 -4.03
N GLU A 49 -5.76 4.33 -3.23
CA GLU A 49 -5.95 4.51 -1.79
C GLU A 49 -4.61 4.56 -1.05
N ILE A 50 -3.66 3.68 -1.39
CA ILE A 50 -2.30 3.64 -0.86
C ILE A 50 -1.55 4.95 -1.17
N ILE A 51 -1.59 5.42 -2.42
CA ILE A 51 -0.94 6.68 -2.79
C ILE A 51 -1.56 7.86 -2.04
N LYS A 52 -2.89 7.98 -2.02
CA LYS A 52 -3.59 9.02 -1.25
C LYS A 52 -3.22 9.01 0.23
N THR A 53 -3.11 7.82 0.83
CA THR A 53 -2.76 7.67 2.23
C THR A 53 -1.29 8.02 2.48
N SER A 54 -0.39 7.60 1.59
CA SER A 54 1.04 7.92 1.68
C SER A 54 1.31 9.42 1.58
N ARG A 55 0.60 10.14 0.70
CA ARG A 55 0.66 11.62 0.57
C ARG A 55 0.15 12.34 1.82
N ARG A 56 -0.78 11.74 2.58
CA ARG A 56 -1.30 12.28 3.84
C ARG A 56 -0.43 11.91 5.05
N CYS A 57 0.50 10.98 4.88
CA CYS A 57 1.39 10.49 5.92
C CYS A 57 2.67 11.27 6.24
N PRO A 58 3.16 12.29 5.50
CA PRO A 58 4.33 13.04 5.95
C PRO A 58 4.07 13.82 7.25
N PHE A 59 2.81 13.97 7.68
CA PHE A 59 2.39 14.74 8.85
C PHE A 59 1.93 13.93 10.07
N TYR A 60 1.81 12.61 9.96
CA TYR A 60 1.35 11.77 11.06
C TYR A 60 2.33 10.62 11.29
N SER A 61 2.70 10.41 12.55
CA SER A 61 3.44 9.25 13.04
C SER A 61 3.02 7.98 12.29
N GLY A 62 4.00 7.14 11.91
CA GLY A 62 3.81 5.95 11.05
C GLY A 62 2.63 5.05 11.42
N HIS A 63 2.13 5.15 12.65
CA HIS A 63 0.87 4.56 13.13
C HIS A 63 -0.35 4.72 12.20
N LYS A 64 -0.62 5.88 11.60
CA LYS A 64 -1.83 6.01 10.74
C LYS A 64 -1.72 5.22 9.44
N PHE A 65 -0.53 5.15 8.86
CA PHE A 65 -0.28 4.34 7.67
C PHE A 65 -0.35 2.86 8.01
N GLU A 66 0.25 2.46 9.14
CA GLU A 66 0.19 1.08 9.63
C GLU A 66 -1.25 0.64 9.91
N SER A 67 -2.06 1.46 10.58
CA SER A 67 -3.49 1.15 10.81
C SER A 67 -4.28 1.05 9.51
N PHE A 68 -3.95 1.85 8.48
CA PHE A 68 -4.55 1.70 7.15
C PHE A 68 -4.18 0.36 6.52
N LEU A 69 -2.90 -0.03 6.59
CA LEU A 69 -2.43 -1.30 6.06
C LEU A 69 -3.05 -2.48 6.81
N GLU A 70 -3.16 -2.42 8.15
CA GLU A 70 -3.82 -3.44 8.98
C GLU A 70 -5.29 -3.60 8.61
N LYS A 71 -6.03 -2.48 8.52
CA LYS A 71 -7.46 -2.48 8.16
C LYS A 71 -7.74 -3.14 6.80
N ASN A 72 -6.79 -3.04 5.86
CA ASN A 72 -6.93 -3.58 4.52
C ASN A 72 -6.24 -4.94 4.32
N ASN A 73 -5.76 -5.59 5.38
CA ASN A 73 -4.99 -6.85 5.32
C ASN A 73 -3.73 -6.74 4.44
N LEU A 74 -3.13 -5.56 4.41
CA LEU A 74 -1.91 -5.21 3.67
C LEU A 74 -0.66 -5.22 4.57
N LEU A 75 -0.75 -5.74 5.80
CA LEU A 75 0.37 -6.03 6.69
C LEU A 75 0.44 -7.55 6.94
N ILE A 76 1.67 -8.09 7.00
CA ILE A 76 1.97 -9.45 7.47
C ILE A 76 2.48 -9.33 8.90
#